data_AF-A0A9E0CN15-F1
#
_entry.id   AF-A0A9E0CN15-F1
#
_cell.length_a   1.000
_cell.length_b   1.000
_cell.length_c   1.000
_cell.angle_alpha   90.00
_cell.angle_beta   90.00
_cell.angle_gamma   90.00
#
_symmetry.space_group_name_H-M   'P 1'
#
loop_
_entity.id
_entity.type
_entity.pdbx_description
1 polymer ?
#
loop_
_entity_poly.entity_id
_entity_poly.type
_entity_poly.pdbx_seq_one_letter_code
_entity_poly.pdbx_strand_id
1 'polypeptide(L)'
;MAATFTRMDESTAEQWAVIGEETRRNQPRVADRVLMLLRSLADVTDGFATDQLTHCLQTATLAQQAGADDEVVVASLCHDIGKAVSVPNHGAIAAEMLKPYVRPDVYRTILHHQDFQGRHYYGYFGLPTDMREQYRDEPWFGLCEQFTDEWDQIAFDPQGHTEPLEHFEPLVREVFARQRY
;
A
#
# COMPACT_ATOMS: atom_id res chain seq x y z
N MET A 1 -17.48 32.64 -6.40
CA MET A 1 -17.45 31.40 -5.60
C MET A 1 -18.61 31.46 -4.64
N ALA A 2 -19.43 30.40 -4.53
CA ALA A 2 -20.41 30.34 -3.45
C ALA A 2 -19.66 30.43 -2.12
N ALA A 3 -20.10 31.29 -1.20
CA ALA A 3 -19.50 31.38 0.13
C ALA A 3 -19.78 30.06 0.86
N THR A 4 -18.73 29.26 1.05
CA THR A 4 -18.76 28.11 1.97
C THR A 4 -18.84 28.62 3.42
N PHE A 5 -18.86 27.71 4.39
CA PHE A 5 -18.79 28.04 5.81
C PHE A 5 -17.33 28.15 6.29
N THR A 6 -17.10 28.93 7.35
CA THR A 6 -15.81 29.02 8.06
C THR A 6 -15.76 28.13 9.31
N ARG A 7 -16.92 27.65 9.79
CA ARG A 7 -17.04 26.67 10.88
C ARG A 7 -18.10 25.61 10.53
N MET A 8 -17.83 24.35 10.81
CA MET A 8 -18.74 23.25 10.48
C MET A 8 -20.07 23.31 11.24
N ASP A 9 -20.09 23.86 12.46
CA ASP A 9 -21.30 24.01 13.28
C ASP A 9 -22.24 25.13 12.80
N GLU A 10 -21.79 25.99 11.88
CA GLU A 10 -22.57 27.05 11.24
C GLU A 10 -22.95 26.72 9.78
N SER A 11 -22.70 25.47 9.35
CA SER A 11 -22.92 25.02 7.97
C SER A 11 -24.37 24.65 7.67
N THR A 12 -24.76 24.67 6.38
CA THR A 12 -26.08 24.21 5.92
C THR A 12 -26.00 22.95 5.05
N ALA A 13 -27.12 22.26 4.92
CA ALA A 13 -27.23 21.07 4.07
C ALA A 13 -26.90 21.36 2.60
N GLU A 14 -27.29 22.54 2.09
CA GLU A 14 -27.00 22.98 0.72
C GLU A 14 -25.50 23.18 0.49
N GLN A 15 -24.78 23.73 1.48
CA GLN A 15 -23.32 23.86 1.42
C GLN A 15 -22.65 22.49 1.40
N TRP A 16 -23.13 21.55 2.22
CA TRP A 16 -22.63 20.16 2.21
C TRP A 16 -22.94 19.41 0.92
N ALA A 17 -24.08 19.67 0.27
CA ALA A 17 -24.40 19.07 -1.03
C ALA A 17 -23.39 19.50 -2.11
N VAL A 18 -23.00 20.78 -2.12
CA VAL A 18 -21.94 21.29 -3.00
C VAL A 18 -20.59 20.63 -2.69
N ILE A 19 -20.22 20.52 -1.41
CA ILE A 19 -18.97 19.85 -0.98
C ILE A 19 -18.98 18.39 -1.43
N GLY A 20 -20.07 17.65 -1.21
CA GLY A 20 -20.18 16.25 -1.60
C GLY A 20 -20.04 16.04 -3.10
N GLU A 21 -20.62 16.91 -3.92
CA GLU A 21 -20.46 16.87 -5.38
C GLU A 21 -19.00 17.13 -5.79
N GLU A 22 -18.38 18.18 -5.25
CA GLU A 22 -16.98 18.51 -5.54
C GLU A 22 -16.01 17.43 -5.04
N THR A 23 -16.26 16.83 -3.86
CA THR A 23 -15.47 15.70 -3.36
C THR A 23 -15.56 14.51 -4.30
N ARG A 24 -16.77 14.13 -4.75
CA ARG A 24 -16.97 13.01 -5.66
C ARG A 24 -16.30 13.26 -7.02
N ARG A 25 -16.47 14.47 -7.57
CA ARG A 25 -15.84 14.90 -8.83
C ARG A 25 -14.31 14.82 -8.76
N ASN A 26 -13.74 15.18 -7.61
CA ASN A 26 -12.30 15.22 -7.41
C ASN A 26 -11.72 13.91 -6.86
N GLN A 27 -12.52 12.86 -6.63
CA GLN A 27 -12.05 11.57 -6.12
C GLN A 27 -10.91 10.94 -6.94
N PRO A 28 -10.88 11.01 -8.29
CA PRO A 28 -9.78 10.44 -9.09
C PRO A 28 -8.39 10.98 -8.74
N ARG A 29 -8.30 12.17 -8.12
CA ARG A 29 -7.03 12.75 -7.66
C ARG A 29 -6.31 11.88 -6.63
N VAL A 30 -7.02 10.96 -5.95
CA VAL A 30 -6.41 10.06 -4.97
C VAL A 30 -5.42 9.13 -5.65
N ALA A 31 -5.80 8.52 -6.78
CA ALA A 31 -4.90 7.68 -7.57
C ALA A 31 -3.66 8.46 -8.04
N ASP A 32 -3.84 9.72 -8.47
CA ASP A 32 -2.70 10.57 -8.86
C ASP A 32 -1.72 10.80 -7.69
N ARG A 33 -2.25 10.97 -6.46
CA ARG A 33 -1.41 11.12 -5.26
C ARG A 33 -0.70 9.83 -4.88
N VAL A 34 -1.36 8.69 -5.00
CA VAL A 34 -0.74 7.37 -4.79
C VAL A 34 0.40 7.16 -5.78
N LEU A 35 0.17 7.38 -7.08
CA LEU A 35 1.21 7.27 -8.10
C LEU A 35 2.38 8.24 -7.88
N MET A 36 2.10 9.46 -7.41
CA MET A 36 3.13 10.43 -7.04
C MET A 36 3.98 9.93 -5.86
N LEU A 37 3.36 9.37 -4.83
CA LEU A 37 4.07 8.81 -3.67
C LEU A 37 4.92 7.59 -4.07
N LEU A 38 4.38 6.68 -4.88
CA LEU A 38 5.14 5.56 -5.45
C LEU A 38 6.37 6.07 -6.19
N ARG A 39 6.22 7.05 -7.10
CA ARG A 39 7.37 7.64 -7.82
C ARG A 39 8.43 8.22 -6.88
N SER A 40 8.03 8.85 -5.78
CA SER A 40 8.97 9.41 -4.81
C SER A 40 9.81 8.36 -4.06
N LEU A 41 9.39 7.09 -4.06
CA LEU A 41 10.18 6.01 -3.47
C LEU A 41 11.46 5.70 -4.26
N ALA A 42 11.60 6.19 -5.50
CA ALA A 42 12.84 6.09 -6.26
C ALA A 42 14.01 6.85 -5.60
N ASP A 43 13.69 7.86 -4.77
CA ASP A 43 14.67 8.63 -4.02
C ASP A 43 15.09 7.96 -2.69
N VAL A 44 14.52 6.79 -2.36
CA VAL A 44 14.75 6.06 -1.11
C VAL A 44 15.46 4.75 -1.43
N THR A 45 16.69 4.57 -0.94
CA THR A 45 17.45 3.31 -1.10
C THR A 45 17.80 2.67 0.23
N ASP A 46 18.07 3.45 1.29
CA ASP A 46 18.35 2.98 2.65
C ASP A 46 19.40 1.86 2.79
N GLY A 47 20.31 1.73 1.81
CA GLY A 47 21.39 0.75 1.79
C GLY A 47 21.05 -0.57 1.08
N PHE A 48 19.85 -0.73 0.52
CA PHE A 48 19.48 -1.85 -0.34
C PHE A 48 20.17 -1.78 -1.71
N ALA A 49 20.18 -2.89 -2.43
CA ALA A 49 20.71 -2.94 -3.80
C ALA A 49 19.78 -2.25 -4.83
N THR A 50 18.53 -2.00 -4.45
CA THR A 50 17.49 -1.34 -5.24
C THR A 50 16.88 -0.18 -4.45
N ASP A 51 16.35 0.82 -5.14
CA ASP A 51 15.47 1.80 -4.50
C ASP A 51 14.12 1.17 -4.10
N GLN A 52 13.35 1.88 -3.26
CA GLN A 52 12.08 1.39 -2.72
C GLN A 52 10.98 1.36 -3.78
N LEU A 53 11.06 2.16 -4.85
CA LEU A 53 10.13 2.06 -5.98
C LEU A 53 10.35 0.73 -6.72
N THR A 54 11.60 0.41 -7.04
CA THR A 54 11.99 -0.84 -7.71
C THR A 54 11.56 -2.04 -6.89
N HIS A 55 11.77 -2.00 -5.58
CA HIS A 55 11.27 -3.03 -4.65
C HIS A 55 9.75 -3.19 -4.74
N CYS A 56 8.99 -2.11 -4.62
CA CYS A 56 7.53 -2.14 -4.74
C CYS A 56 7.05 -2.71 -6.09
N LEU A 57 7.70 -2.32 -7.19
CA LEU A 57 7.38 -2.80 -8.53
C LEU A 57 7.68 -4.29 -8.68
N GLN A 58 8.82 -4.77 -8.17
CA GLN A 58 9.18 -6.19 -8.18
C GLN A 58 8.19 -7.03 -7.39
N THR A 59 7.83 -6.60 -6.18
CA THR A 59 6.82 -7.29 -5.35
C THR A 59 5.48 -7.38 -6.08
N ALA A 60 5.03 -6.30 -6.73
CA ALA A 60 3.79 -6.30 -7.52
C ALA A 60 3.87 -7.19 -8.77
N THR A 61 5.02 -7.20 -9.45
CA THR A 61 5.27 -8.07 -10.61
C THR A 61 5.21 -9.54 -10.21
N LEU A 62 5.83 -9.92 -9.10
CA LEU A 62 5.81 -11.30 -8.58
C LEU A 62 4.38 -11.72 -8.19
N ALA A 63 3.65 -10.88 -7.48
CA ALA A 63 2.24 -11.13 -7.13
C ALA A 63 1.38 -11.32 -8.39
N GLN A 64 1.53 -10.46 -9.40
CA GLN A 64 0.80 -10.57 -10.67
C GLN A 64 1.15 -11.86 -11.42
N GLN A 65 2.43 -12.24 -11.49
CA GLN A 65 2.87 -13.48 -12.13
C GLN A 65 2.37 -14.73 -11.42
N ALA A 66 2.23 -14.67 -10.09
CA ALA A 66 1.63 -15.73 -9.28
C ALA A 66 0.10 -15.84 -9.46
N GLY A 67 -0.53 -14.93 -10.23
CA GLY A 67 -1.97 -14.94 -10.48
C GLY A 67 -2.78 -14.36 -9.33
N ALA A 68 -2.18 -13.53 -8.48
CA ALA A 68 -2.91 -12.80 -7.46
C ALA A 68 -3.95 -11.86 -8.09
N ASP A 69 -5.05 -11.61 -7.38
CA ASP A 69 -6.08 -10.69 -7.85
C ASP A 69 -5.66 -9.22 -7.73
N ASP A 70 -6.42 -8.37 -8.41
CA ASP A 70 -6.17 -6.94 -8.53
C ASP A 70 -5.94 -6.20 -7.20
N GLU A 71 -6.71 -6.53 -6.15
CA GLU A 71 -6.56 -5.87 -4.85
C GLU A 71 -5.22 -6.26 -4.20
N VAL A 72 -4.80 -7.51 -4.33
CA VAL A 72 -3.50 -8.01 -3.84
C VAL A 72 -2.34 -7.43 -4.66
N VAL A 73 -2.46 -7.32 -5.98
CA VAL A 73 -1.41 -6.74 -6.83
C VAL A 73 -1.20 -5.26 -6.50
N VAL A 74 -2.28 -4.47 -6.36
CA VAL A 74 -2.17 -3.05 -5.98
C VAL A 74 -1.67 -2.88 -4.55
N ALA A 75 -2.11 -3.73 -3.62
CA ALA A 75 -1.61 -3.71 -2.26
C ALA A 75 -0.12 -4.07 -2.20
N SER A 76 0.33 -5.03 -3.01
CA SER A 76 1.75 -5.38 -3.14
C SER A 76 2.58 -4.22 -3.68
N LEU A 77 2.07 -3.51 -4.68
CA LEU A 77 2.70 -2.30 -5.19
C LEU A 77 2.79 -1.19 -4.12
N CYS A 78 1.82 -1.11 -3.23
CA CYS A 78 1.71 -0.03 -2.26
C CYS A 78 2.17 -0.39 -0.84
N HIS A 79 2.63 -1.62 -0.59
CA HIS A 79 2.85 -2.13 0.77
C HIS A 79 3.81 -1.27 1.60
N ASP A 80 4.79 -0.69 0.90
CA ASP A 80 5.86 0.13 1.45
C ASP A 80 5.69 1.64 1.20
N ILE A 81 4.56 2.06 0.61
CA ILE A 81 4.32 3.47 0.24
C ILE A 81 4.40 4.43 1.42
N GLY A 82 4.17 3.93 2.64
CA GLY A 82 4.32 4.69 3.87
C GLY A 82 5.75 5.17 4.14
N LYS A 83 6.78 4.57 3.52
CA LYS A 83 8.19 5.01 3.65
C LYS A 83 8.43 6.41 3.11
N ALA A 84 7.60 6.88 2.17
CA ALA A 84 7.61 8.27 1.72
C ALA A 84 7.24 9.28 2.81
N VAL A 85 6.67 8.83 3.94
CA VAL A 85 6.24 9.68 5.06
C VAL A 85 6.97 9.32 6.36
N SER A 86 7.07 8.02 6.68
CA SER A 86 7.66 7.54 7.93
C SER A 86 8.11 6.10 7.79
N VAL A 87 9.43 5.87 7.79
CA VAL A 87 10.02 4.53 7.79
C VAL A 87 9.58 3.70 9.00
N PRO A 88 9.58 4.20 10.26
CA PRO A 88 9.19 3.37 11.40
C PRO A 88 7.72 2.93 11.44
N ASN A 89 6.82 3.62 10.72
CA ASN A 89 5.37 3.35 10.76
C ASN A 89 4.79 3.09 9.35
N HIS A 90 5.64 2.75 8.38
CA HIS A 90 5.27 2.68 6.97
C HIS A 90 4.12 1.69 6.72
N GLY A 91 4.17 0.49 7.30
CA GLY A 91 3.14 -0.53 7.10
C GLY A 91 1.75 -0.07 7.55
N ALA A 92 1.66 0.58 8.71
CA ALA A 92 0.38 1.13 9.20
C ALA A 92 -0.14 2.27 8.32
N ILE A 93 0.74 3.14 7.83
CA ILE A 93 0.36 4.23 6.91
C ILE A 93 -0.15 3.64 5.59
N ALA A 94 0.58 2.70 5.00
CA ALA A 94 0.20 2.03 3.76
C ALA A 94 -1.14 1.30 3.91
N ALA A 95 -1.33 0.54 4.99
CA ALA A 95 -2.55 -0.19 5.25
C ALA A 95 -3.77 0.73 5.38
N GLU A 96 -3.69 1.81 6.16
CA GLU A 96 -4.81 2.75 6.32
C GLU A 96 -5.11 3.54 5.04
N MET A 97 -4.12 3.78 4.17
CA MET A 97 -4.36 4.34 2.83
C MET A 97 -5.16 3.38 1.94
N LEU A 98 -4.90 2.08 2.04
CA LEU A 98 -5.53 1.03 1.21
C LEU A 98 -6.90 0.59 1.74
N LYS A 99 -7.13 0.69 3.05
CA LYS A 99 -8.29 0.14 3.77
C LYS A 99 -9.67 0.39 3.13
N PRO A 100 -10.00 1.57 2.56
CA PRO A 100 -11.31 1.77 1.92
C PRO A 100 -11.48 1.03 0.57
N TYR A 101 -10.39 0.54 0.01
CA TYR A 101 -10.29 0.07 -1.39
C TYR A 101 -10.00 -1.43 -1.51
N VAL A 102 -9.53 -2.06 -0.44
CA VAL A 102 -9.15 -3.48 -0.43
C VAL A 102 -9.87 -4.25 0.66
N ARG A 103 -10.09 -5.54 0.42
CA ARG A 103 -10.75 -6.44 1.37
C ARG A 103 -9.96 -6.58 2.69
N PRO A 104 -10.63 -6.94 3.80
CA PRO A 104 -10.02 -6.94 5.13
C PRO A 104 -8.74 -7.78 5.28
N ASP A 105 -8.62 -8.93 4.62
CA ASP A 105 -7.43 -9.79 4.63
C ASP A 105 -6.24 -9.14 3.91
N VAL A 106 -6.47 -8.41 2.82
CA VAL A 106 -5.41 -7.63 2.14
C VAL A 106 -4.95 -6.48 3.02
N TYR A 107 -5.89 -5.75 3.64
CA TYR A 107 -5.56 -4.70 4.62
C TYR A 107 -4.70 -5.24 5.78
N ARG A 108 -5.07 -6.40 6.36
CA ARG A 108 -4.32 -7.02 7.45
C ARG A 108 -2.93 -7.48 7.00
N THR A 109 -2.82 -8.01 5.78
CA THR A 109 -1.54 -8.40 5.19
C THR A 109 -0.60 -7.20 5.16
N ILE A 110 -1.02 -6.06 4.60
CA ILE A 110 -0.17 -4.86 4.55
C ILE A 110 0.11 -4.30 5.94
N LEU A 111 -0.86 -4.31 6.86
CA LEU A 111 -0.66 -3.79 8.20
C LEU A 111 0.42 -4.57 8.98
N HIS A 112 0.49 -5.88 8.78
CA HIS A 112 1.33 -6.79 9.56
C HIS A 112 2.51 -7.38 8.77
N HIS A 113 2.73 -6.99 7.51
CA HIS A 113 3.76 -7.60 6.66
C HIS A 113 5.15 -7.55 7.30
N GLN A 114 5.49 -6.47 8.03
CA GLN A 114 6.80 -6.36 8.68
C GLN A 114 7.02 -7.40 9.80
N ASP A 115 5.98 -7.79 10.53
CA ASP A 115 6.07 -8.86 11.54
C ASP A 115 6.35 -10.22 10.89
N PHE A 116 5.89 -10.42 9.65
CA PHE A 116 6.11 -11.63 8.86
C PHE A 116 7.49 -11.63 8.19
N GLN A 117 7.84 -10.54 7.51
CA GLN A 117 9.13 -10.36 6.86
C GLN A 117 10.29 -10.40 7.88
N GLY A 118 10.04 -9.97 9.12
CA GLY A 118 11.00 -9.95 10.23
C GLY A 118 11.73 -11.28 10.46
N ARG A 119 11.12 -12.43 10.12
CA ARG A 119 11.80 -13.74 10.16
C ARG A 119 13.13 -13.75 9.42
N HIS A 120 13.24 -13.00 8.32
CA HIS A 120 14.41 -13.00 7.44
C HIS A 120 15.55 -12.11 7.96
N TYR A 121 15.27 -11.10 8.79
CA TYR A 121 16.28 -10.08 9.13
C TYR A 121 16.29 -9.56 10.57
N TYR A 122 15.23 -9.72 11.36
CA TYR A 122 15.16 -9.22 12.75
C TYR A 122 16.27 -9.79 13.65
N GLY A 123 16.73 -11.01 13.38
CA GLY A 123 17.84 -11.63 14.10
C GLY A 123 19.15 -10.83 14.04
N TYR A 124 19.41 -10.10 12.95
CA TYR A 124 20.60 -9.24 12.83
C TYR A 124 20.54 -8.01 13.76
N PHE A 125 19.33 -7.66 14.24
CA PHE A 125 19.09 -6.58 15.19
C PHE A 125 18.82 -7.08 16.62
N GLY A 126 18.93 -8.39 16.87
CA GLY A 126 18.61 -8.99 18.17
C GLY A 126 17.10 -8.97 18.50
N LEU A 127 16.24 -8.83 17.50
CA LEU A 127 14.79 -8.82 17.63
C LEU A 127 14.20 -10.22 17.37
N PRO A 128 12.98 -10.52 17.86
CA PRO A 128 12.34 -11.84 17.68
C PRO A 128 12.04 -12.14 16.20
N THR A 129 12.36 -13.34 15.72
CA THR A 129 12.13 -13.75 14.31
C THR A 129 10.83 -14.53 14.10
N ASP A 130 10.02 -14.67 15.14
CA ASP A 130 8.78 -15.43 15.18
C ASP A 130 7.56 -14.53 15.46
N MET A 131 7.69 -13.20 15.31
CA MET A 131 6.62 -12.23 15.53
C MET A 131 5.33 -12.58 14.78
N ARG A 132 5.42 -13.16 13.58
CA ARG A 132 4.25 -13.63 12.81
C ARG A 132 3.38 -14.65 13.54
N GLU A 133 3.96 -15.46 14.42
CA GLU A 133 3.26 -16.58 15.07
C GLU A 133 2.16 -16.11 16.03
N GLN A 134 2.19 -14.84 16.46
CA GLN A 134 1.09 -14.24 17.22
C GLN A 134 -0.25 -14.18 16.44
N TYR A 135 -0.19 -14.34 15.11
CA TYR A 135 -1.34 -14.29 14.20
C TYR A 135 -1.69 -15.66 13.61
N ARG A 136 -1.11 -16.77 14.08
CA ARG A 136 -1.23 -18.09 13.42
C ARG A 136 -2.67 -18.55 13.16
N ASP A 137 -3.60 -18.21 14.05
CA ASP A 137 -5.01 -18.61 13.95
C ASP A 137 -5.89 -17.59 13.19
N GLU A 138 -5.29 -16.53 12.66
CA GLU A 138 -6.01 -15.52 11.89
C GLU A 138 -6.31 -15.98 10.45
N PRO A 139 -7.51 -15.69 9.90
CA PRO A 139 -7.90 -16.16 8.58
C PRO A 139 -7.07 -15.57 7.43
N TRP A 140 -6.39 -14.45 7.67
CA TRP A 140 -5.53 -13.75 6.71
C TRP A 140 -4.06 -14.17 6.81
N PHE A 141 -3.69 -15.04 7.75
CA PHE A 141 -2.29 -15.47 7.97
C PHE A 141 -1.66 -16.03 6.70
N GLY A 142 -2.37 -16.91 5.98
CA GLY A 142 -1.84 -17.56 4.79
C GLY A 142 -1.53 -16.59 3.65
N LEU A 143 -2.35 -15.54 3.48
CA LEU A 143 -2.08 -14.49 2.49
C LEU A 143 -0.85 -13.67 2.88
N CYS A 144 -0.71 -13.33 4.15
CA CYS A 144 0.45 -12.56 4.64
C CYS A 144 1.74 -13.38 4.54
N GLU A 145 1.71 -14.67 4.90
CA GLU A 145 2.85 -15.57 4.74
C GLU A 145 3.27 -15.70 3.28
N GLN A 146 2.31 -15.92 2.38
CA GLN A 146 2.59 -15.98 0.94
C GLN A 146 3.21 -14.66 0.44
N PHE A 147 2.58 -13.52 0.76
CA PHE A 147 3.04 -12.20 0.36
C PHE A 147 4.49 -11.96 0.81
N THR A 148 4.81 -12.22 2.08
CA THR A 148 6.15 -11.93 2.61
C THR A 148 7.21 -12.91 2.16
N ASP A 149 6.89 -14.21 2.13
CA ASP A 149 7.90 -15.26 1.91
C ASP A 149 8.16 -15.49 0.41
N GLU A 150 7.15 -15.30 -0.45
CA GLU A 150 7.27 -15.55 -1.89
C GLU A 150 7.54 -14.29 -2.73
N TRP A 151 7.10 -13.10 -2.30
CA TRP A 151 7.16 -11.89 -3.15
C TRP A 151 8.01 -10.78 -2.54
N ASP A 152 7.65 -10.31 -1.35
CA ASP A 152 8.28 -9.13 -0.73
C ASP A 152 9.76 -9.36 -0.41
N GLN A 153 10.10 -10.39 0.37
CA GLN A 153 11.48 -10.58 0.84
C GLN A 153 12.51 -10.82 -0.29
N ILE A 154 12.09 -11.30 -1.46
CA ILE A 154 12.98 -11.53 -2.61
C ILE A 154 13.07 -10.35 -3.59
N ALA A 155 12.23 -9.31 -3.42
CA ALA A 155 12.11 -8.18 -4.33
C ALA A 155 13.18 -7.09 -4.11
N PHE A 156 14.44 -7.49 -3.94
CA PHE A 156 15.59 -6.59 -3.77
C PHE A 156 16.70 -6.88 -4.80
N ASP A 157 16.38 -7.57 -5.89
CA ASP A 157 17.35 -7.97 -6.92
C ASP A 157 17.48 -6.89 -8.01
N PRO A 158 18.63 -6.20 -8.16
CA PRO A 158 18.80 -5.19 -9.21
C PRO A 158 18.74 -5.75 -10.64
N GLN A 159 18.79 -7.08 -10.81
CA GLN A 159 18.62 -7.77 -12.09
C GLN A 159 17.27 -8.48 -12.23
N GLY A 160 16.42 -8.41 -11.21
CA GLY A 160 15.10 -9.04 -11.19
C GLY A 160 14.16 -8.43 -12.23
N HIS A 161 13.36 -9.28 -12.87
CA HIS A 161 12.33 -8.81 -13.81
C HIS A 161 11.33 -7.90 -13.07
N THR A 162 11.10 -6.72 -13.62
CA THR A 162 10.29 -5.67 -13.00
C THR A 162 9.43 -5.02 -14.06
N GLU A 163 8.11 -5.05 -13.89
CA GLU A 163 7.22 -4.26 -14.74
C GLU A 163 7.30 -2.78 -14.35
N PRO A 164 7.22 -1.85 -15.31
CA PRO A 164 7.31 -0.42 -15.02
C PRO A 164 6.03 0.09 -14.32
N LEU A 165 6.11 1.23 -13.63
CA LEU A 165 4.94 1.80 -12.94
C LEU A 165 3.76 2.05 -13.90
N GLU A 166 4.04 2.41 -15.14
CA GLU A 166 3.05 2.65 -16.19
C GLU A 166 2.22 1.39 -16.51
N HIS A 167 2.77 0.19 -16.30
CA HIS A 167 2.05 -1.07 -16.44
C HIS A 167 0.94 -1.22 -15.39
N PHE A 168 1.22 -0.80 -14.16
CA PHE A 168 0.27 -0.88 -13.04
C PHE A 168 -0.66 0.33 -12.93
N GLU A 169 -0.31 1.46 -13.54
CA GLU A 169 -1.08 2.72 -13.43
C GLU A 169 -2.58 2.55 -13.72
N PRO A 170 -3.02 1.85 -14.79
CA PRO A 170 -4.44 1.62 -15.03
C PRO A 170 -5.14 0.90 -13.86
N LEU A 171 -4.47 -0.09 -13.26
CA LEU A 171 -5.02 -0.89 -12.18
C LEU A 171 -5.10 -0.09 -10.87
N VAL A 172 -4.08 0.71 -10.56
CA VAL A 172 -4.10 1.66 -9.44
C VAL A 172 -5.30 2.60 -9.58
N ARG A 173 -5.52 3.15 -10.78
CA ARG A 173 -6.66 4.04 -11.04
C ARG A 173 -8.00 3.34 -10.85
N GLU A 174 -8.12 2.08 -11.25
CA GLU A 174 -9.34 1.30 -11.06
C GLU A 174 -9.64 1.03 -9.57
N VAL A 175 -8.66 0.52 -8.82
CA VAL A 175 -8.82 0.19 -7.39
C VAL A 175 -9.16 1.44 -6.57
N PHE A 176 -8.41 2.54 -6.75
CA PHE A 176 -8.64 3.77 -6.00
C PHE A 176 -9.87 4.58 -6.45
N ALA A 177 -10.51 4.23 -7.58
CA ALA A 177 -11.77 4.84 -8.00
C ALA A 177 -12.98 4.28 -7.24
N ARG A 178 -12.87 3.11 -6.60
CA ARG A 178 -14.00 2.39 -5.99
C ARG A 178 -13.77 2.20 -4.48
N GLN A 179 -14.36 3.07 -3.66
CA GLN A 179 -14.48 2.79 -2.24
C GLN A 179 -15.48 1.64 -2.06
N ARG A 180 -15.01 0.50 -1.58
CA ARG A 180 -15.79 -0.76 -1.53
C ARG A 180 -15.98 -1.29 -0.12
N TYR A 181 -15.11 -0.90 0.82
CA TYR A 181 -15.04 -1.45 2.17
C TYR A 181 -15.06 -0.35 3.24
#